data_AF-A0A0U5GUY0-F1
#
_entry.id   AF-A0A0U5GUY0-F1
#
_cell.length_a   1.000
_cell.length_b   1.000
_cell.length_c   1.000
_cell.angle_alpha   90.00
_cell.angle_beta   90.00
_cell.angle_gamma   90.00
#
_symmetry.space_group_name_H-M   'P 1'
#
loop_
_entity.id
_entity.type
_entity.pdbx_description
1 polymer ?
#
loop_
_entity_poly.entity_id
_entity_poly.type
_entity_poly.pdbx_seq_one_letter_code
_entity_poly.pdbx_strand_id
1 'polypeptide(L)'
;MTPSQAHPILLSILTAEFPFSYAVSTQFALLKSYAIPSGTSLLVATRRLTSPRTVAKRSEDTAIFISELLTSGLDTERGLRALSKMNWIHRQYGNKITNEDMIHTFALFVLEPLRWIERFEWRPLLQVERVAVFVYWREIALRMGMVGVPATIDELGVWVEEYEKTHMYFAESNVACVEATLGLYVRFLPRVLQGLGRWVGAALIEPRVRPLVGVAEPPGWVVGLVEGVLDIRAWVVRVLFLPRFRAVDAGGEADVRTGRVRRKVYAFEPWYVGETWVLRVLKALGLGIALGRPLPGPEYLSDGYLPEELGPKEFREKSREDVLADAARMREYARQGGGSTLGCPFAVGR
;
A
#
# COMPACT_ATOMS: atom_id res chain seq x y z
N MET A 1 21.37 -5.34 11.92
CA MET A 1 20.60 -6.04 10.89
C MET A 1 20.69 -5.22 9.62
N THR A 2 21.06 -5.81 8.48
CA THR A 2 21.06 -5.14 7.16
C THR A 2 19.68 -5.24 6.49
N PRO A 3 19.38 -4.44 5.45
CA PRO A 3 18.15 -4.61 4.66
C PRO A 3 18.01 -6.00 4.04
N SER A 4 19.11 -6.62 3.61
CA SER A 4 19.14 -8.00 3.09
C SER A 4 18.82 -9.06 4.15
N GLN A 5 19.20 -8.84 5.41
CA GLN A 5 18.80 -9.70 6.55
C GLN A 5 17.35 -9.46 6.98
N ALA A 6 16.87 -8.21 6.86
CA ALA A 6 15.52 -7.82 7.21
C ALA A 6 14.47 -8.38 6.22
N HIS A 7 14.80 -8.41 4.93
CA HIS A 7 13.87 -8.82 3.86
C HIS A 7 13.19 -10.18 4.07
N PRO A 8 13.88 -11.30 4.33
CA PRO A 8 13.22 -12.59 4.52
C PRO A 8 12.29 -12.63 5.75
N ILE A 9 12.63 -11.89 6.80
CA ILE A 9 11.80 -11.79 8.02
C ILE A 9 10.51 -11.01 7.70
N LEU A 10 10.65 -9.86 7.03
CA LEU A 10 9.54 -9.06 6.53
C LEU A 10 8.66 -9.86 5.55
N LEU A 11 9.25 -10.64 4.66
CA LEU A 11 8.52 -11.48 3.70
C LEU A 11 7.70 -12.58 4.41
N SER A 12 8.24 -13.16 5.48
CA SER A 12 7.51 -14.11 6.33
C SER A 12 6.32 -13.44 7.02
N ILE A 13 6.51 -12.26 7.61
CA ILE A 13 5.43 -11.43 8.20
C ILE A 13 4.30 -11.18 7.17
N LEU A 14 4.67 -10.76 5.96
CA LEU A 14 3.77 -10.39 4.86
C LEU A 14 2.98 -11.55 4.26
N THR A 15 3.56 -12.75 4.21
CA THR A 15 3.04 -13.84 3.36
C THR A 15 2.73 -15.13 4.11
N ALA A 16 3.35 -15.35 5.27
CA ALA A 16 3.21 -16.58 6.05
C ALA A 16 2.54 -16.34 7.41
N GLU A 17 2.95 -15.32 8.17
CA GLU A 17 2.45 -15.10 9.54
C GLU A 17 1.17 -14.26 9.58
N PHE A 18 1.23 -13.01 9.07
CA PHE A 18 0.19 -11.98 9.25
C PHE A 18 -0.33 -11.35 7.92
N PRO A 19 -0.54 -12.12 6.84
CA PRO A 19 -0.90 -11.57 5.54
C PRO A 19 -2.20 -10.77 5.54
N PHE A 20 -3.16 -11.13 6.40
CA PHE A 20 -4.42 -10.39 6.54
C PHE A 20 -4.18 -9.00 7.16
N SER A 21 -3.64 -8.94 8.39
CA SER A 21 -3.49 -7.66 9.09
C SER A 21 -2.46 -6.73 8.43
N TYR A 22 -1.41 -7.24 7.79
CA TYR A 22 -0.50 -6.38 7.03
C TYR A 22 -1.19 -5.75 5.81
N ALA A 23 -1.99 -6.52 5.06
CA ALA A 23 -2.71 -5.99 3.90
C ALA A 23 -3.81 -5.00 4.29
N VAL A 24 -4.54 -5.25 5.39
CA VAL A 24 -5.61 -4.34 5.84
C VAL A 24 -5.02 -3.09 6.52
N SER A 25 -4.03 -3.22 7.39
CA SER A 25 -3.40 -2.07 8.05
C SER A 25 -2.79 -1.08 7.05
N THR A 26 -2.12 -1.56 6.00
CA THR A 26 -1.56 -0.70 4.94
C THR A 26 -2.64 -0.03 4.07
N GLN A 27 -3.84 -0.61 3.95
CA GLN A 27 -4.99 0.07 3.36
C GLN A 27 -5.58 1.15 4.28
N PHE A 28 -5.63 0.92 5.59
CA PHE A 28 -6.11 1.91 6.56
C PHE A 28 -5.09 3.00 6.88
N ALA A 29 -3.79 2.73 6.71
CA ALA A 29 -2.73 3.74 6.71
C ALA A 29 -2.98 4.85 5.67
N LEU A 30 -3.49 4.49 4.48
CA LEU A 30 -3.91 5.47 3.46
C LEU A 30 -5.08 6.36 3.93
N LEU A 31 -6.04 5.80 4.66
CA LEU A 31 -7.14 6.58 5.24
C LEU A 31 -6.64 7.52 6.35
N LYS A 32 -5.61 7.12 7.10
CA LYS A 32 -4.95 7.97 8.11
C LYS A 32 -4.10 9.08 7.49
N SER A 33 -3.37 8.81 6.40
CA SER A 33 -2.61 9.86 5.70
C SER A 33 -3.51 10.95 5.11
N TYR A 34 -4.79 10.66 4.88
CA TYR A 34 -5.76 11.68 4.47
C TYR A 34 -6.09 12.72 5.54
N ALA A 35 -5.65 12.56 6.79
CA ALA A 35 -5.76 13.60 7.81
C ALA A 35 -4.64 14.67 7.73
N ILE A 36 -3.73 14.56 6.75
CA ILE A 36 -2.66 15.52 6.46
C ILE A 36 -3.02 16.35 5.21
N PRO A 37 -3.49 17.60 5.34
CA PRO A 37 -4.12 18.32 4.23
C PRO A 37 -3.20 18.78 3.09
N SER A 38 -1.89 18.86 3.32
CA SER A 38 -0.88 19.10 2.26
C SER A 38 -0.99 18.04 1.16
N GLY A 39 -1.03 16.76 1.56
CA GLY A 39 -1.20 15.62 0.67
C GLY A 39 -2.58 15.58 0.01
N THR A 40 -3.66 15.75 0.78
CA THR A 40 -5.02 15.61 0.22
C THR A 40 -5.38 16.71 -0.77
N SER A 41 -4.86 17.93 -0.59
CA SER A 41 -4.99 19.03 -1.56
C SER A 41 -4.43 18.63 -2.94
N LEU A 42 -3.27 17.96 -2.98
CA LEU A 42 -2.68 17.45 -4.23
C LEU A 42 -3.50 16.28 -4.82
N LEU A 43 -4.02 15.40 -3.97
CA LEU A 43 -4.87 14.27 -4.42
C LEU A 43 -6.18 14.75 -5.05
N VAL A 44 -6.81 15.79 -4.48
CA VAL A 44 -7.97 16.49 -5.07
C VAL A 44 -7.59 17.10 -6.42
N ALA A 45 -6.48 17.85 -6.49
CA ALA A 45 -6.05 18.52 -7.71
C ALA A 45 -5.77 17.54 -8.88
N THR A 46 -5.14 16.40 -8.60
CA THR A 46 -4.89 15.35 -9.61
C THR A 46 -6.13 14.51 -9.95
N ARG A 47 -7.17 14.57 -9.10
CA ARG A 47 -8.41 13.77 -9.12
C ARG A 47 -8.22 12.25 -9.04
N ARG A 48 -6.99 11.75 -8.86
CA ARG A 48 -6.68 10.31 -9.00
C ARG A 48 -7.29 9.46 -7.88
N LEU A 49 -7.27 9.95 -6.64
CA LEU A 49 -7.87 9.28 -5.46
C LEU A 49 -9.24 9.85 -5.06
N THR A 50 -9.75 10.88 -5.73
CA THR A 50 -11.06 11.50 -5.42
C THR A 50 -12.15 11.22 -6.45
N SER A 51 -11.81 10.71 -7.64
CA SER A 51 -12.78 10.36 -8.68
C SER A 51 -13.14 8.87 -8.67
N PRO A 52 -14.44 8.50 -8.65
CA PRO A 52 -14.91 7.11 -8.78
C PRO A 52 -14.49 6.37 -10.07
N ARG A 53 -13.93 7.09 -11.05
CA ARG A 53 -13.37 6.52 -12.30
C ARG A 53 -11.90 6.14 -12.21
N THR A 54 -11.16 6.67 -11.23
CA THR A 54 -9.69 6.49 -11.14
C THR A 54 -9.22 5.97 -9.78
N VAL A 55 -10.01 6.15 -8.71
CA VAL A 55 -9.65 5.74 -7.34
C VAL A 55 -9.26 4.26 -7.28
N ALA A 56 -10.04 3.37 -7.92
CA ALA A 56 -9.75 1.94 -7.98
C ALA A 56 -8.37 1.63 -8.58
N LYS A 57 -8.09 2.15 -9.80
CA LYS A 57 -6.78 1.97 -10.44
C LYS A 57 -5.66 2.56 -9.59
N ARG A 58 -5.83 3.78 -9.07
CA ARG A 58 -4.78 4.48 -8.32
C ARG A 58 -4.47 3.79 -6.99
N SER A 59 -5.46 3.17 -6.35
CA SER A 59 -5.29 2.33 -5.17
C SER A 59 -4.58 1.01 -5.51
N GLU A 60 -4.95 0.34 -6.60
CA GLU A 60 -4.24 -0.87 -7.06
C GLU A 60 -2.79 -0.55 -7.45
N ASP A 61 -2.54 0.58 -8.13
CA ASP A 61 -1.19 1.06 -8.45
C ASP A 61 -0.34 1.22 -7.16
N THR A 62 -0.90 1.78 -6.07
CA THR A 62 -0.20 1.82 -4.77
C THR A 62 0.08 0.42 -4.26
N ALA A 63 -0.95 -0.45 -4.20
CA ALA A 63 -0.83 -1.80 -3.68
C ALA A 63 0.23 -2.62 -4.44
N ILE A 64 0.32 -2.44 -5.76
CA ILE A 64 1.34 -3.07 -6.61
C ILE A 64 2.73 -2.46 -6.39
N PHE A 65 2.88 -1.14 -6.28
CA PHE A 65 4.19 -0.56 -5.91
C PHE A 65 4.70 -1.12 -4.60
N ILE A 66 3.87 -1.15 -3.54
CA ILE A 66 4.27 -1.71 -2.25
C ILE A 66 4.55 -3.22 -2.38
N SER A 67 3.69 -3.96 -3.09
CA SER A 67 3.91 -5.39 -3.37
C SER A 67 5.26 -5.66 -4.04
N GLU A 68 5.64 -4.92 -5.09
CA GLU A 68 6.93 -5.12 -5.77
C GLU A 68 8.13 -4.85 -4.86
N LEU A 69 8.08 -3.74 -4.10
CA LEU A 69 9.16 -3.35 -3.20
C LEU A 69 9.37 -4.37 -2.09
N LEU A 70 8.29 -4.87 -1.48
CA LEU A 70 8.36 -5.77 -0.32
C LEU A 70 8.45 -7.26 -0.68
N THR A 71 7.84 -7.71 -1.79
CA THR A 71 7.77 -9.14 -2.14
C THR A 71 8.86 -9.58 -3.11
N SER A 72 9.09 -8.82 -4.18
CA SER A 72 10.18 -9.09 -5.14
C SER A 72 11.54 -8.73 -4.52
N GLY A 73 11.59 -7.61 -3.79
CA GLY A 73 12.75 -7.16 -3.05
C GLY A 73 13.54 -6.05 -3.74
N LEU A 74 14.00 -5.06 -2.97
CA LEU A 74 14.55 -3.78 -3.46
C LEU A 74 15.75 -3.88 -4.41
N ASP A 75 16.57 -4.91 -4.28
CA ASP A 75 17.79 -5.08 -5.10
C ASP A 75 17.54 -5.94 -6.37
N THR A 76 16.32 -6.48 -6.53
CA THR A 76 15.92 -7.19 -7.75
C THR A 76 15.58 -6.23 -8.87
N GLU A 77 15.63 -6.71 -10.12
CA GLU A 77 15.21 -5.89 -11.26
C GLU A 77 13.76 -5.39 -11.17
N ARG A 78 12.85 -6.21 -10.64
CA ARG A 78 11.46 -5.80 -10.38
C ARG A 78 11.38 -4.67 -9.34
N GLY A 79 12.02 -4.86 -8.18
CA GLY A 79 12.04 -3.87 -7.10
C GLY A 79 12.70 -2.55 -7.50
N LEU A 80 13.85 -2.60 -8.17
CA LEU A 80 14.56 -1.42 -8.67
C LEU A 80 13.71 -0.61 -9.67
N ARG A 81 13.09 -1.26 -10.66
CA ARG A 81 12.23 -0.57 -11.64
C ARG A 81 10.97 0.00 -10.99
N ALA A 82 10.35 -0.72 -10.05
CA ALA A 82 9.21 -0.22 -9.28
C ALA A 82 9.57 1.02 -8.44
N LEU A 83 10.70 0.98 -7.73
CA LEU A 83 11.20 2.08 -6.90
C LEU A 83 11.53 3.31 -7.73
N SER A 84 12.28 3.13 -8.83
CA SER A 84 12.61 4.23 -9.74
C SER A 84 11.39 4.83 -10.43
N LYS A 85 10.37 4.02 -10.75
CA LYS A 85 9.08 4.52 -11.25
C LYS A 85 8.32 5.32 -10.20
N MET A 86 8.25 4.84 -8.97
CA MET A 86 7.65 5.56 -7.85
C MET A 86 8.37 6.90 -7.59
N ASN A 87 9.71 6.90 -7.57
CA ASN A 87 10.53 8.09 -7.45
C ASN A 87 10.28 9.09 -8.60
N TRP A 88 10.21 8.60 -9.84
CA TRP A 88 9.90 9.44 -11.00
C TRP A 88 8.53 10.11 -10.88
N ILE A 89 7.51 9.38 -10.41
CA ILE A 89 6.16 9.91 -10.19
C ILE A 89 6.17 11.00 -9.11
N HIS A 90 6.83 10.78 -7.97
CA HIS A 90 6.91 11.78 -6.90
C HIS A 90 7.63 13.05 -7.37
N ARG A 91 8.72 12.91 -8.15
CA ARG A 91 9.45 14.06 -8.74
C ARG A 91 8.57 14.96 -9.63
N GLN A 92 7.51 14.43 -10.27
CA GLN A 92 6.60 15.25 -11.10
C GLN A 92 5.83 16.32 -10.30
N TYR A 93 5.76 16.18 -8.97
CA TYR A 93 5.05 17.11 -8.10
C TYR A 93 5.99 18.07 -7.34
N GLY A 94 7.31 17.88 -7.45
CA GLY A 94 8.32 18.79 -6.90
C GLY A 94 8.09 19.11 -5.42
N ASN A 95 8.06 20.40 -5.09
CA ASN A 95 7.85 20.90 -3.72
C ASN A 95 6.43 20.72 -3.16
N LYS A 96 5.46 20.18 -3.94
CA LYS A 96 4.10 19.90 -3.45
C LYS A 96 4.00 18.61 -2.63
N ILE A 97 5.08 17.84 -2.57
CA ILE A 97 5.24 16.70 -1.67
C ILE A 97 6.51 17.00 -0.87
N THR A 98 6.35 17.40 0.38
CA THR A 98 7.48 17.79 1.22
C THR A 98 8.23 16.56 1.74
N ASN A 99 9.46 16.78 2.22
CA ASN A 99 10.24 15.73 2.87
C ASN A 99 9.52 15.17 4.11
N GLU A 100 8.79 16.02 4.84
CA GLU A 100 8.07 15.64 6.05
C GLU A 100 6.79 14.86 5.72
N ASP A 101 6.02 15.26 4.68
CA ASP A 101 4.88 14.46 4.18
C ASP A 101 5.34 13.03 3.77
N MET A 102 6.53 12.93 3.17
CA MET A 102 7.14 11.65 2.80
C MET A 102 7.54 10.81 4.02
N ILE A 103 8.17 11.42 5.04
CA ILE A 103 8.55 10.71 6.28
C ILE A 103 7.31 10.27 7.06
N HIS A 104 6.27 11.10 7.15
CA HIS A 104 4.99 10.71 7.78
C HIS A 104 4.34 9.53 7.04
N THR A 105 4.28 9.58 5.71
CA THR A 105 3.76 8.47 4.90
C THR A 105 4.58 7.19 5.09
N PHE A 106 5.92 7.28 5.10
CA PHE A 106 6.81 6.16 5.45
C PHE A 106 6.52 5.61 6.86
N ALA A 107 6.32 6.50 7.83
CA ALA A 107 6.06 6.12 9.21
C ALA A 107 4.74 5.34 9.35
N LEU A 108 3.69 5.73 8.63
CA LEU A 108 2.43 4.97 8.60
C LEU A 108 2.61 3.55 8.03
N PHE A 109 3.46 3.36 7.02
CA PHE A 109 3.79 2.04 6.49
C PHE A 109 4.59 1.14 7.46
N VAL A 110 5.22 1.72 8.49
CA VAL A 110 5.91 0.97 9.57
C VAL A 110 4.98 0.78 10.77
N LEU A 111 4.41 1.86 11.29
CA LEU A 111 3.73 1.89 12.59
C LEU A 111 2.32 1.29 12.53
N GLU A 112 1.57 1.46 11.44
CA GLU A 112 0.21 0.89 11.34
C GLU A 112 0.20 -0.64 11.29
N PRO A 113 1.05 -1.33 10.49
CA PRO A 113 1.15 -2.79 10.56
C PRO A 113 1.56 -3.31 11.93
N LEU A 114 2.50 -2.64 12.61
CA LEU A 114 2.93 -3.00 13.97
C LEU A 114 1.75 -2.91 14.95
N ARG A 115 1.05 -1.77 14.98
CA ARG A 115 -0.12 -1.51 15.84
C ARG A 115 -1.27 -2.50 15.57
N TRP A 116 -1.56 -2.79 14.31
CA TRP A 116 -2.62 -3.73 13.92
C TRP A 116 -2.30 -5.18 14.28
N ILE A 117 -1.05 -5.63 14.12
CA ILE A 117 -0.65 -6.99 14.48
C ILE A 117 -0.69 -7.17 16.00
N GLU A 118 -0.23 -6.18 16.78
CA GLU A 118 -0.35 -6.21 18.24
C GLU A 118 -1.81 -6.27 18.74
N ARG A 119 -2.74 -5.52 18.13
CA ARG A 119 -4.13 -5.48 18.59
C ARG A 119 -4.99 -6.63 18.07
N PHE A 120 -4.77 -7.11 16.84
CA PHE A 120 -5.74 -7.94 16.11
C PHE A 120 -5.20 -9.26 15.54
N GLU A 121 -3.92 -9.64 15.72
CA GLU A 121 -3.41 -10.96 15.32
C GLU A 121 -3.18 -11.89 16.52
N TRP A 122 -3.01 -13.18 16.21
CA TRP A 122 -2.96 -14.29 17.17
C TRP A 122 -1.76 -14.25 18.15
N ARG A 123 -0.72 -13.47 17.82
CA ARG A 123 0.45 -13.14 18.66
C ARG A 123 0.98 -11.75 18.30
N PRO A 124 1.71 -11.06 19.21
CA PRO A 124 2.46 -9.87 18.86
C PRO A 124 3.68 -10.18 17.97
N LEU A 125 4.25 -9.13 17.38
CA LEU A 125 5.55 -9.19 16.70
C LEU A 125 6.69 -9.35 17.72
N LEU A 126 7.66 -10.19 17.37
CA LEU A 126 8.94 -10.28 18.07
C LEU A 126 9.78 -9.03 17.81
N GLN A 127 10.71 -8.70 18.72
CA GLN A 127 11.57 -7.53 18.53
C GLN A 127 12.37 -7.58 17.23
N VAL A 128 12.84 -8.77 16.83
CA VAL A 128 13.54 -8.98 15.55
C VAL A 128 12.64 -8.73 14.33
N GLU A 129 11.34 -9.03 14.44
CA GLU A 129 10.35 -8.78 13.38
C GLU A 129 10.07 -7.28 13.25
N ARG A 130 9.87 -6.57 14.37
CA ARG A 130 9.72 -5.09 14.40
C ARG A 130 10.90 -4.40 13.75
N VAL A 131 12.12 -4.77 14.15
CA VAL A 131 13.37 -4.23 13.60
C VAL A 131 13.50 -4.55 12.10
N ALA A 132 13.11 -5.74 11.66
CA ALA A 132 13.12 -6.08 10.23
C ALA A 132 12.17 -5.20 9.41
N VAL A 133 10.93 -4.99 9.86
CA VAL A 133 9.97 -4.09 9.19
C VAL A 133 10.58 -2.68 9.06
N PHE A 134 11.09 -2.13 10.16
CA PHE A 134 11.66 -0.78 10.19
C PHE A 134 12.92 -0.63 9.32
N VAL A 135 13.91 -1.53 9.46
CA VAL A 135 15.18 -1.47 8.71
C VAL A 135 14.90 -1.53 7.21
N TYR A 136 13.96 -2.38 6.78
CA TYR A 136 13.63 -2.51 5.36
C TYR A 136 12.93 -1.27 4.81
N TRP A 137 11.88 -0.78 5.48
CA TRP A 137 11.20 0.44 5.06
C TRP A 137 12.09 1.69 5.14
N ARG A 138 13.04 1.74 6.08
CA ARG A 138 14.03 2.82 6.16
C ARG A 138 14.98 2.83 4.96
N GLU A 139 15.37 1.66 4.44
CA GLU A 139 16.12 1.57 3.18
C GLU A 139 15.28 2.10 2.00
N ILE A 140 13.97 1.82 1.96
CA ILE A 140 13.05 2.43 0.97
C ILE A 140 13.05 3.95 1.11
N ALA A 141 12.86 4.48 2.33
CA ALA A 141 12.84 5.92 2.59
C ALA A 141 14.12 6.63 2.13
N LEU A 142 15.29 6.06 2.45
CA LEU A 142 16.58 6.58 1.97
C LEU A 142 16.67 6.54 0.44
N ARG A 143 16.30 5.44 -0.21
CA ARG A 143 16.29 5.32 -1.69
C ARG A 143 15.18 6.14 -2.38
N MET A 144 14.21 6.67 -1.65
CA MET A 144 13.26 7.67 -2.14
C MET A 144 13.80 9.11 -2.04
N GLY A 145 14.96 9.32 -1.41
CA GLY A 145 15.57 10.63 -1.25
C GLY A 145 15.09 11.41 -0.03
N MET A 146 14.47 10.74 0.93
CA MET A 146 14.10 11.32 2.22
C MET A 146 15.36 11.62 3.05
N VAL A 147 15.39 12.79 3.70
CA VAL A 147 16.52 13.28 4.51
C VAL A 147 16.03 13.46 5.94
N GLY A 148 16.85 13.09 6.93
CA GLY A 148 16.47 13.18 8.35
C GLY A 148 15.52 12.06 8.81
N VAL A 149 15.45 10.94 8.09
CA VAL A 149 14.68 9.76 8.51
C VAL A 149 15.20 9.24 9.86
N PRO A 150 14.35 9.11 10.89
CA PRO A 150 14.73 8.60 12.22
C PRO A 150 15.55 7.31 12.19
N ALA A 151 16.43 7.12 13.17
CA ALA A 151 17.34 5.99 13.24
C ALA A 151 16.75 4.77 13.95
N THR A 152 15.71 4.96 14.77
CA THR A 152 14.99 3.91 15.51
C THR A 152 13.48 4.01 15.36
N ILE A 153 12.77 2.93 15.74
CA ILE A 153 11.29 2.88 15.75
C ILE A 153 10.73 3.88 16.79
N ASP A 154 11.41 4.04 17.92
CA ASP A 154 10.96 4.89 19.02
C ASP A 154 11.12 6.37 18.66
N GLU A 155 12.26 6.76 18.06
CA GLU A 155 12.44 8.09 17.46
C GLU A 155 11.41 8.36 16.35
N LEU A 156 11.05 7.36 15.55
CA LEU A 156 10.02 7.49 14.53
C LEU A 156 8.64 7.75 15.13
N GLY A 157 8.31 7.08 16.24
CA GLY A 157 7.08 7.34 17.00
C GLY A 157 7.01 8.78 17.53
N VAL A 158 8.07 9.25 18.17
CA VAL A 158 8.17 10.64 18.67
C VAL A 158 8.07 11.65 17.52
N TRP A 159 8.78 11.41 16.41
CA TRP A 159 8.74 12.27 15.23
C TRP A 159 7.31 12.39 14.66
N VAL A 160 6.58 11.27 14.56
CA VAL A 160 5.19 11.27 14.09
C VAL A 160 4.28 12.05 15.04
N GLU A 161 4.46 11.89 16.36
CA GLU A 161 3.64 12.59 17.35
C GLU A 161 3.80 14.12 17.24
N GLU A 162 5.04 14.62 17.12
CA GLU A 162 5.30 16.06 16.94
C GLU A 162 4.82 16.60 15.59
N TYR A 163 5.00 15.83 14.51
CA TYR A 163 4.50 16.22 13.18
C TYR A 163 2.96 16.27 13.16
N GLU A 164 2.28 15.25 13.69
CA GLU A 164 0.81 15.19 13.70
C GLU A 164 0.18 16.32 14.53
N LYS A 165 0.81 16.80 15.62
CA LYS A 165 0.33 17.95 16.42
C LYS A 165 0.08 19.22 15.61
N THR A 166 0.81 19.41 14.51
CA THR A 166 0.79 20.64 13.71
C THR A 166 0.28 20.44 12.28
N HIS A 167 0.37 19.22 11.74
CA HIS A 167 0.01 18.91 10.35
C HIS A 167 -1.28 18.08 10.22
N MET A 168 -1.78 17.48 11.30
CA MET A 168 -2.99 16.63 11.27
C MET A 168 -4.23 17.43 11.67
N TYR A 169 -5.01 17.89 10.70
CA TYR A 169 -6.21 18.70 10.94
C TYR A 169 -7.29 18.48 9.87
N PHE A 170 -8.52 18.90 10.18
CA PHE A 170 -9.65 18.80 9.27
C PHE A 170 -9.51 19.73 8.05
N ALA A 171 -9.75 19.19 6.86
CA ALA A 171 -9.93 19.95 5.63
C ALA A 171 -10.94 19.26 4.70
N GLU A 172 -11.65 20.03 3.86
CA GLU A 172 -12.61 19.49 2.88
C GLU A 172 -11.96 18.51 1.89
N SER A 173 -10.69 18.74 1.57
CA SER A 173 -9.88 17.85 0.73
C SER A 173 -9.70 16.45 1.33
N ASN A 174 -9.68 16.34 2.65
CA ASN A 174 -9.62 15.06 3.37
C ASN A 174 -10.89 14.26 3.09
N VAL A 175 -12.05 14.90 3.31
CA VAL A 175 -13.39 14.31 3.12
C VAL A 175 -13.55 13.78 1.70
N ALA A 176 -13.11 14.54 0.69
CA ALA A 176 -13.18 14.12 -0.72
C ALA A 176 -12.34 12.86 -1.03
N CYS A 177 -11.17 12.69 -0.39
CA CYS A 177 -10.33 11.49 -0.56
C CYS A 177 -10.94 10.27 0.16
N VAL A 178 -11.51 10.51 1.33
CA VAL A 178 -12.07 9.47 2.22
C VAL A 178 -13.39 8.95 1.66
N GLU A 179 -14.27 9.83 1.19
CA GLU A 179 -15.53 9.44 0.54
C GLU A 179 -15.31 8.62 -0.74
N ALA A 180 -14.32 8.99 -1.56
CA ALA A 180 -13.96 8.20 -2.73
C ALA A 180 -13.38 6.83 -2.37
N THR A 181 -12.63 6.74 -1.27
CA THR A 181 -11.99 5.48 -0.81
C THR A 181 -12.98 4.55 -0.10
N LEU A 182 -13.79 5.06 0.84
CA LEU A 182 -14.88 4.29 1.44
C LEU A 182 -15.96 3.92 0.41
N GLY A 183 -16.24 4.82 -0.54
CA GLY A 183 -17.11 4.56 -1.69
C GLY A 183 -16.60 3.42 -2.57
N LEU A 184 -15.28 3.31 -2.79
CA LEU A 184 -14.66 2.17 -3.45
C LEU A 184 -14.83 0.88 -2.63
N TYR A 185 -14.59 0.94 -1.32
CA TYR A 185 -14.66 -0.24 -0.44
C TYR A 185 -16.07 -0.84 -0.36
N VAL A 186 -17.13 -0.02 -0.41
CA VAL A 186 -18.52 -0.51 -0.40
C VAL A 186 -19.13 -0.72 -1.79
N ARG A 187 -18.41 -0.41 -2.88
CA ARG A 187 -18.95 -0.39 -4.25
C ARG A 187 -19.56 -1.72 -4.70
N PHE A 188 -18.99 -2.84 -4.26
CA PHE A 188 -19.45 -4.19 -4.60
C PHE A 188 -20.60 -4.69 -3.72
N LEU A 189 -20.97 -3.96 -2.67
CA LEU A 189 -22.10 -4.32 -1.81
C LEU A 189 -23.43 -3.86 -2.45
N PRO A 190 -24.53 -4.64 -2.31
CA PRO A 190 -25.87 -4.18 -2.61
C PRO A 190 -26.17 -2.85 -1.92
N ARG A 191 -26.88 -1.92 -2.59
CA ARG A 191 -27.10 -0.55 -2.10
C ARG A 191 -27.60 -0.49 -0.64
N VAL A 192 -28.48 -1.41 -0.25
CA VAL A 192 -29.03 -1.50 1.11
C VAL A 192 -27.99 -1.83 2.19
N LEU A 193 -26.87 -2.46 1.83
CA LEU A 193 -25.77 -2.79 2.76
C LEU A 193 -24.64 -1.75 2.76
N GLN A 194 -24.64 -0.78 1.84
CA GLN A 194 -23.55 0.21 1.74
C GLN A 194 -23.45 1.13 2.97
N GLY A 195 -24.56 1.41 3.65
CA GLY A 195 -24.55 2.14 4.92
C GLY A 195 -23.83 1.37 6.03
N LEU A 196 -24.15 0.08 6.20
CA LEU A 196 -23.45 -0.80 7.15
C LEU A 196 -21.97 -0.97 6.78
N GLY A 197 -21.65 -1.15 5.50
CA GLY A 197 -20.27 -1.22 5.02
C GLY A 197 -19.46 0.05 5.32
N ARG A 198 -20.09 1.23 5.25
CA ARG A 198 -19.48 2.50 5.64
C ARG A 198 -19.24 2.60 7.15
N TRP A 199 -20.17 2.12 7.99
CA TRP A 199 -19.92 2.03 9.44
C TRP A 199 -18.80 1.05 9.80
N VAL A 200 -18.71 -0.10 9.11
CA VAL A 200 -17.58 -1.04 9.28
C VAL A 200 -16.25 -0.39 8.87
N GLY A 201 -16.22 0.31 7.74
CA GLY A 201 -15.04 1.09 7.34
C GLY A 201 -14.68 2.18 8.35
N ALA A 202 -15.66 2.93 8.87
CA ALA A 202 -15.46 3.96 9.88
C ALA A 202 -14.93 3.38 11.21
N ALA A 203 -15.41 2.20 11.64
CA ALA A 203 -14.95 1.54 12.85
C ALA A 203 -13.45 1.20 12.81
N LEU A 204 -12.92 0.86 11.64
CA LEU A 204 -11.51 0.55 11.42
C LEU A 204 -10.60 1.79 11.29
N ILE A 205 -11.16 3.00 11.15
CA ILE A 205 -10.43 4.26 11.29
C ILE A 205 -10.30 4.57 12.78
N GLU A 206 -9.11 5.03 13.22
CA GLU A 206 -8.89 5.45 14.62
C GLU A 206 -9.87 6.55 15.05
N PRO A 207 -10.46 6.50 16.26
CA PRO A 207 -11.43 7.49 16.73
C PRO A 207 -10.94 8.94 16.65
N ARG A 208 -9.66 9.19 16.96
CA ARG A 208 -9.04 10.54 16.87
C ARG A 208 -8.95 11.07 15.43
N VAL A 209 -8.93 10.18 14.44
CA VAL A 209 -8.73 10.51 13.02
C VAL A 209 -10.07 10.79 12.34
N ARG A 210 -11.12 10.03 12.67
CA ARG A 210 -12.49 10.16 12.10
C ARG A 210 -12.98 11.61 11.93
N PRO A 211 -12.95 12.50 12.94
CA PRO A 211 -13.40 13.89 12.77
C PRO A 211 -12.51 14.69 11.81
N LEU A 212 -11.20 14.42 11.75
CA LEU A 212 -10.25 15.11 10.87
C LEU A 212 -10.44 14.72 9.39
N VAL A 213 -11.06 13.58 9.14
CA VAL A 213 -11.38 13.06 7.79
C VAL A 213 -12.86 13.19 7.41
N GLY A 214 -13.67 13.83 8.25
CA GLY A 214 -15.11 14.03 8.03
C GLY A 214 -15.95 12.75 8.11
N VAL A 215 -15.45 11.70 8.77
CA VAL A 215 -16.18 10.45 8.98
C VAL A 215 -16.98 10.53 10.27
N ALA A 216 -18.29 10.33 10.18
CA ALA A 216 -19.17 10.27 11.34
C ALA A 216 -18.84 9.06 12.23
N GLU A 217 -18.99 9.23 13.54
CA GLU A 217 -18.75 8.16 14.51
C GLU A 217 -19.73 6.99 14.26
N PRO A 218 -19.25 5.76 14.02
CA PRO A 218 -20.12 4.60 13.86
C PRO A 218 -20.80 4.25 15.19
N PRO A 219 -21.99 3.62 15.17
CA PRO A 219 -22.62 3.15 16.40
C PRO A 219 -21.68 2.22 17.18
N GLY A 220 -21.56 2.40 18.50
CA GLY A 220 -20.60 1.64 19.33
C GLY A 220 -20.74 0.12 19.25
N TRP A 221 -21.94 -0.39 18.95
CA TRP A 221 -22.16 -1.82 18.70
C TRP A 221 -21.49 -2.31 17.41
N VAL A 222 -21.35 -1.46 16.38
CA VAL A 222 -20.60 -1.79 15.15
C VAL A 222 -19.12 -1.90 15.46
N VAL A 223 -18.58 -0.98 16.27
CA VAL A 223 -17.17 -1.02 16.71
C VAL A 223 -16.91 -2.30 17.48
N GLY A 224 -17.72 -2.60 18.50
CA GLY A 224 -17.61 -3.84 19.28
C GLY A 224 -17.79 -5.12 18.44
N LEU A 225 -18.66 -5.10 17.43
CA LEU A 225 -18.82 -6.22 16.50
C LEU A 225 -17.59 -6.40 15.60
N VAL A 226 -17.04 -5.31 15.06
CA VAL A 226 -15.86 -5.36 14.17
C VAL A 226 -14.62 -5.80 14.94
N GLU A 227 -14.36 -5.23 16.11
CA GLU A 227 -13.27 -5.67 16.98
C GLU A 227 -13.47 -7.12 17.44
N GLY A 228 -14.68 -7.49 17.87
CA GLY A 228 -15.01 -8.86 18.27
C GLY A 228 -14.80 -9.88 17.15
N VAL A 229 -15.15 -9.56 15.89
CA VAL A 229 -14.88 -10.44 14.74
C VAL A 229 -13.38 -10.58 14.48
N LEU A 230 -12.59 -9.52 14.65
CA LEU A 230 -11.13 -9.56 14.50
C LEU A 230 -10.46 -10.37 15.61
N ASP A 231 -10.92 -10.20 16.86
CA ASP A 231 -10.44 -10.92 18.04
C ASP A 231 -10.80 -12.43 17.98
N ILE A 232 -12.03 -12.75 17.55
CA ILE A 232 -12.45 -14.14 17.28
C ILE A 232 -11.61 -14.75 16.14
N ARG A 233 -11.36 -14.01 15.06
CA ARG A 233 -10.48 -14.47 13.96
C ARG A 233 -9.06 -14.75 14.46
N ALA A 234 -8.50 -13.88 15.28
CA ALA A 234 -7.18 -14.08 15.89
C ALA A 234 -7.14 -15.36 16.76
N TRP A 235 -8.17 -15.56 17.59
CA TRP A 235 -8.29 -16.76 18.42
C TRP A 235 -8.45 -18.04 17.57
N VAL A 236 -9.29 -18.02 16.53
CA VAL A 236 -9.49 -19.15 15.61
C VAL A 236 -8.17 -19.52 14.92
N VAL A 237 -7.40 -18.54 14.43
CA VAL A 237 -6.09 -18.78 13.83
C VAL A 237 -5.11 -19.36 14.85
N ARG A 238 -5.13 -18.88 16.11
CA ARG A 238 -4.26 -19.38 17.18
C ARG A 238 -4.51 -20.83 17.56
N VAL A 239 -5.77 -21.26 17.58
CA VAL A 239 -6.20 -22.53 18.19
C VAL A 239 -6.51 -23.62 17.17
N LEU A 240 -7.04 -23.26 15.99
CA LEU A 240 -7.59 -24.21 15.02
C LEU A 240 -6.78 -24.33 13.72
N PHE A 241 -5.84 -23.42 13.45
CA PHE A 241 -5.08 -23.40 12.21
C PHE A 241 -3.66 -23.95 12.42
N LEU A 242 -3.20 -24.77 11.48
CA LEU A 242 -1.80 -25.16 11.39
C LEU A 242 -0.95 -24.04 10.75
N PRO A 243 0.38 -24.03 10.98
CA PRO A 243 1.29 -23.11 10.29
C PRO A 243 1.13 -23.16 8.76
N ARG A 244 1.28 -22.01 8.10
CA ARG A 244 1.14 -21.92 6.64
C ARG A 244 2.34 -22.56 5.93
N PHE A 245 2.16 -23.79 5.44
CA PHE A 245 3.17 -24.49 4.63
C PHE A 245 3.44 -23.87 3.24
N ARG A 246 2.61 -22.91 2.81
CA ARG A 246 2.80 -22.13 1.59
C ARG A 246 2.49 -20.66 1.87
N ALA A 247 3.39 -19.80 1.43
CA ALA A 247 3.22 -18.36 1.44
C ALA A 247 1.99 -17.94 0.60
N VAL A 248 1.27 -16.93 1.05
CA VAL A 248 0.26 -16.24 0.24
C VAL A 248 0.95 -15.54 -0.93
N ASP A 249 0.43 -15.72 -2.15
CA ASP A 249 0.92 -15.01 -3.33
C ASP A 249 0.55 -13.53 -3.25
N ALA A 250 1.45 -12.75 -2.65
CA ALA A 250 1.35 -11.30 -2.53
C ALA A 250 1.97 -10.56 -3.73
N GLY A 251 2.80 -11.21 -4.55
CA GLY A 251 3.68 -10.58 -5.56
C GLY A 251 3.23 -10.73 -7.03
N GLY A 252 2.44 -11.75 -7.35
CA GLY A 252 2.06 -12.05 -8.74
C GLY A 252 3.20 -12.66 -9.58
N GLU A 253 2.80 -13.38 -10.63
CA GLU A 253 3.71 -14.16 -11.47
C GLU A 253 4.13 -13.39 -12.72
N ALA A 254 5.44 -13.39 -13.01
CA ALA A 254 6.00 -12.84 -14.23
C ALA A 254 5.95 -13.87 -15.36
N ASP A 255 5.34 -13.49 -16.48
CA ASP A 255 5.29 -14.27 -17.72
C ASP A 255 6.70 -14.34 -18.35
N VAL A 256 7.25 -15.55 -18.48
CA VAL A 256 8.64 -15.81 -18.91
C VAL A 256 8.97 -15.23 -20.29
N ARG A 257 7.97 -15.08 -21.17
CA ARG A 257 8.19 -14.60 -22.56
C ARG A 257 8.11 -13.08 -22.66
N THR A 258 7.25 -12.46 -21.85
CA THR A 258 6.94 -11.02 -21.97
C THR A 258 7.50 -10.17 -20.83
N GLY A 259 7.96 -10.80 -19.74
CA GLY A 259 8.35 -10.13 -18.50
C GLY A 259 7.18 -9.53 -17.71
N ARG A 260 5.94 -9.60 -18.24
CA ARG A 260 4.77 -8.98 -17.64
C ARG A 260 4.31 -9.73 -16.41
N VAL A 261 4.12 -9.00 -15.32
CA VAL A 261 3.54 -9.54 -14.09
C VAL A 261 2.02 -9.53 -14.18
N ARG A 262 1.39 -10.66 -13.83
CA ARG A 262 -0.08 -10.76 -13.67
C ARG A 262 -0.45 -11.05 -12.23
N ARG A 263 -1.50 -10.37 -11.76
CA ARG A 263 -2.16 -10.64 -10.48
C ARG A 263 -3.09 -11.86 -10.63
N LYS A 264 -3.18 -12.70 -9.60
CA LYS A 264 -4.16 -13.80 -9.54
C LYS A 264 -5.49 -13.39 -8.89
N VAL A 265 -5.44 -12.39 -8.02
CA VAL A 265 -6.57 -11.87 -7.24
C VAL A 265 -6.54 -10.35 -7.23
N TYR A 266 -7.70 -9.73 -7.04
CA TYR A 266 -7.88 -8.28 -6.93
C TYR A 266 -8.82 -7.95 -5.77
N ALA A 267 -8.67 -6.75 -5.19
CA ALA A 267 -9.52 -6.30 -4.08
C ALA A 267 -10.85 -5.69 -4.56
N PHE A 268 -10.77 -4.72 -5.49
CA PHE A 268 -11.93 -3.90 -5.90
C PHE A 268 -12.26 -4.02 -7.39
N GLU A 269 -11.27 -3.84 -8.26
CA GLU A 269 -11.40 -3.95 -9.72
C GLU A 269 -10.23 -4.77 -10.28
N PRO A 270 -10.41 -5.57 -11.34
CA PRO A 270 -9.45 -6.59 -11.83
C PRO A 270 -8.27 -6.02 -12.62
N TRP A 271 -7.75 -4.87 -12.19
CA TRP A 271 -6.57 -4.25 -12.77
C TRP A 271 -5.39 -5.24 -12.73
N TYR A 272 -4.75 -5.46 -13.88
CA TYR A 272 -3.59 -6.34 -14.03
C TYR A 272 -3.83 -7.84 -13.76
N VAL A 273 -5.10 -8.28 -13.73
CA VAL A 273 -5.48 -9.69 -13.54
C VAL A 273 -5.59 -10.40 -14.88
N GLY A 274 -4.99 -11.59 -14.98
CA GLY A 274 -5.04 -12.39 -16.21
C GLY A 274 -6.42 -12.94 -16.56
N GLU A 275 -6.80 -12.87 -17.83
CA GLU A 275 -8.02 -13.52 -18.34
C GLU A 275 -7.83 -15.03 -18.54
N THR A 276 -8.42 -15.84 -17.66
CA THR A 276 -8.54 -17.30 -17.86
C THR A 276 -9.56 -17.60 -18.97
N TRP A 277 -9.44 -18.78 -19.60
CA TRP A 277 -10.37 -19.19 -20.67
C TRP A 277 -11.83 -19.24 -20.18
N VAL A 278 -12.06 -19.71 -18.94
CA VAL A 278 -13.39 -19.76 -18.31
C VAL A 278 -13.98 -18.35 -18.19
N LEU A 279 -13.19 -17.37 -17.74
CA LEU A 279 -13.65 -15.98 -17.60
C LEU A 279 -14.00 -15.36 -18.95
N ARG A 280 -13.26 -15.69 -20.02
CA ARG A 280 -13.60 -15.24 -21.39
C ARG A 280 -14.92 -15.84 -21.88
N VAL A 281 -15.16 -17.12 -21.62
CA VAL A 281 -16.44 -17.77 -21.96
C VAL A 281 -17.60 -17.16 -21.15
N LEU A 282 -17.45 -16.97 -19.83
CA LEU A 282 -18.47 -16.32 -19.00
C LEU A 282 -18.74 -14.86 -19.41
N LYS A 283 -17.71 -14.12 -19.85
CA LYS A 283 -17.84 -12.75 -20.38
C LYS A 283 -18.58 -12.76 -21.72
N ALA A 284 -18.24 -13.68 -22.63
CA ALA A 284 -18.89 -13.84 -23.93
C ALA A 284 -20.37 -14.27 -23.83
N LEU A 285 -20.73 -15.05 -22.80
CA LEU A 285 -22.11 -15.45 -22.50
C LEU A 285 -22.90 -14.40 -21.70
N GLY A 286 -22.33 -13.23 -21.40
CA GLY A 286 -22.97 -12.17 -20.59
C GLY A 286 -23.08 -12.48 -19.09
N LEU A 287 -22.71 -13.68 -18.66
CA LEU A 287 -22.85 -14.18 -17.28
C LEU A 287 -21.90 -13.49 -16.29
N GLY A 288 -20.86 -12.80 -16.76
CA GLY A 288 -19.96 -12.03 -15.91
C GLY A 288 -20.63 -10.96 -15.05
N ILE A 289 -21.77 -10.42 -15.50
CA ILE A 289 -22.54 -9.41 -14.77
C ILE A 289 -23.27 -10.01 -13.55
N ALA A 290 -23.60 -11.30 -13.58
CA ALA A 290 -24.39 -11.98 -12.54
C ALA A 290 -23.68 -12.06 -11.17
N LEU A 291 -22.35 -11.90 -11.13
CA LEU A 291 -21.55 -11.89 -9.89
C LEU A 291 -21.39 -10.49 -9.26
N GLY A 292 -21.94 -9.43 -9.87
CA GLY A 292 -21.86 -8.07 -9.35
C GLY A 292 -20.45 -7.47 -9.26
N ARG A 293 -19.44 -8.13 -9.86
CA ARG A 293 -18.04 -7.71 -9.87
C ARG A 293 -17.51 -7.57 -11.29
N PRO A 294 -16.69 -6.55 -11.60
CA PRO A 294 -16.05 -6.43 -12.91
C PRO A 294 -15.14 -7.63 -13.20
N LEU A 295 -15.24 -8.19 -14.40
CA LEU A 295 -14.35 -9.25 -14.87
C LEU A 295 -13.08 -8.66 -15.53
N PRO A 296 -11.94 -9.38 -15.49
CA PRO A 296 -10.74 -8.97 -16.21
C PRO A 296 -11.00 -8.68 -17.70
N GLY A 297 -10.17 -7.81 -18.28
CA GLY A 297 -10.29 -7.38 -19.67
C GLY A 297 -9.19 -6.39 -20.08
N PRO A 298 -9.04 -6.10 -21.39
CA PRO A 298 -8.09 -5.09 -21.89
C PRO A 298 -8.28 -3.70 -21.27
N GLU A 299 -9.52 -3.34 -20.92
CA GLU A 299 -9.87 -2.11 -20.19
C GLU A 299 -9.10 -1.99 -18.86
N TYR A 300 -8.90 -3.13 -18.18
CA TYR A 300 -8.21 -3.34 -16.92
C TYR A 300 -6.74 -3.77 -17.06
N LEU A 301 -6.17 -3.78 -18.28
CA LEU A 301 -4.79 -4.23 -18.55
C LEU A 301 -4.54 -5.70 -18.16
N SER A 302 -5.43 -6.60 -18.59
CA SER A 302 -5.38 -8.04 -18.31
C SER A 302 -4.14 -8.77 -18.86
N ASP A 303 -3.37 -8.12 -19.74
CA ASP A 303 -2.08 -8.61 -20.21
C ASP A 303 -0.99 -8.56 -19.11
N GLY A 304 -1.16 -7.70 -18.10
CA GLY A 304 -0.26 -7.50 -16.96
C GLY A 304 0.41 -6.12 -16.96
N TYR A 305 1.52 -6.00 -16.23
CA TYR A 305 2.36 -4.78 -16.21
C TYR A 305 3.85 -5.13 -16.25
N LEU A 306 4.66 -4.17 -16.71
CA LEU A 306 6.06 -4.07 -16.30
C LEU A 306 6.17 -3.02 -15.18
N PRO A 307 7.06 -3.16 -14.17
CA PRO A 307 7.12 -2.22 -13.05
C PRO A 307 7.35 -0.75 -13.45
N GLU A 308 8.09 -0.51 -14.53
CA GLU A 308 8.32 0.83 -15.12
C GLU A 308 7.06 1.45 -15.79
N GLU A 309 6.00 0.69 -16.00
CA GLU A 309 4.75 1.14 -16.64
C GLU A 309 3.66 1.56 -15.63
N LEU A 310 3.86 1.28 -14.34
CA LEU A 310 2.85 1.45 -13.28
C LEU A 310 2.35 2.89 -13.09
N GLY A 311 1.14 3.06 -12.55
CA GLY A 311 0.55 4.38 -12.34
C GLY A 311 -0.26 4.90 -13.54
N PRO A 312 -0.39 6.23 -13.70
CA PRO A 312 -1.14 6.87 -14.79
C PRO A 312 -0.76 6.35 -16.19
N LYS A 313 -1.76 5.98 -17.02
CA LYS A 313 -1.54 5.41 -18.37
C LYS A 313 -0.72 6.36 -19.25
N GLU A 314 -0.89 7.66 -19.09
CA GLU A 314 -0.15 8.72 -19.78
C GLU A 314 1.33 8.87 -19.36
N PHE A 315 1.75 8.25 -18.25
CA PHE A 315 3.14 8.25 -17.77
C PHE A 315 3.94 7.04 -18.27
N ARG A 316 3.30 6.09 -18.96
CA ARG A 316 3.90 4.81 -19.38
C ARG A 316 5.14 5.02 -20.24
N GLU A 317 5.00 5.64 -21.41
CA GLU A 317 6.13 5.90 -22.30
C GLU A 317 7.00 7.06 -21.78
N LYS A 318 6.38 8.11 -21.23
CA LYS A 318 7.08 9.34 -20.79
C LYS A 318 8.16 9.12 -19.74
N SER A 319 8.02 8.12 -18.87
CA SER A 319 9.02 7.85 -17.84
C SER A 319 10.01 6.74 -18.21
N ARG A 320 9.83 6.06 -19.35
CA ARG A 320 10.43 4.73 -19.55
C ARG A 320 11.96 4.78 -19.52
N GLU A 321 12.54 5.74 -20.23
CA GLU A 321 14.00 5.94 -20.28
C GLU A 321 14.55 6.37 -18.91
N ASP A 322 14.00 7.44 -18.32
CA ASP A 322 14.38 7.94 -17.00
C ASP A 322 14.36 6.86 -15.91
N VAL A 323 13.33 6.02 -15.90
CA VAL A 323 13.12 4.97 -14.89
C VAL A 323 14.10 3.81 -15.08
N LEU A 324 14.40 3.42 -16.31
CA LEU A 324 15.40 2.39 -16.58
C LEU A 324 16.82 2.89 -16.25
N ALA A 325 17.13 4.16 -16.55
CA ALA A 325 18.39 4.79 -16.18
C ALA A 325 18.54 4.94 -14.65
N ASP A 326 17.47 5.33 -13.95
CA ASP A 326 17.46 5.42 -12.49
C ASP A 326 17.58 4.04 -11.82
N ALA A 327 16.91 3.02 -12.35
CA ALA A 327 17.02 1.65 -11.86
C ALA A 327 18.44 1.08 -12.05
N ALA A 328 19.13 1.45 -13.14
CA ALA A 328 20.53 1.10 -13.36
C ALA A 328 21.47 1.79 -12.35
N ARG A 329 21.25 3.07 -12.03
CA ARG A 329 21.99 3.78 -10.97
C ARG A 329 21.75 3.14 -9.59
N MET A 330 20.49 2.85 -9.26
CA MET A 330 20.12 2.21 -7.99
C MET A 330 20.70 0.80 -7.84
N ARG A 331 20.86 0.06 -8.94
CA ARG A 331 21.57 -1.24 -8.96
C ARG A 331 23.04 -1.11 -8.55
N GLU A 332 23.71 -0.05 -8.99
CA GLU A 332 25.11 0.19 -8.66
C GLU A 332 25.28 0.68 -7.21
N TYR A 333 24.41 1.59 -6.75
CA TYR A 333 24.32 1.98 -5.33
C TYR A 333 24.08 0.76 -4.41
N ALA A 334 23.21 -0.17 -4.79
CA ALA A 334 22.96 -1.40 -4.02
C ALA A 334 24.21 -2.30 -3.92
N ARG A 335 25.00 -2.43 -5.01
CA ARG A 335 26.28 -3.18 -5.01
C ARG A 335 27.33 -2.57 -4.07
N GLN A 336 27.29 -1.26 -3.88
CA GLN A 336 28.21 -0.52 -3.02
C GLN A 336 27.78 -0.49 -1.54
N GLY A 337 26.80 -1.32 -1.15
CA GLY A 337 26.34 -1.48 0.24
C GLY A 337 25.08 -0.69 0.61
N GLY A 338 24.47 0.00 -0.37
CA GLY A 338 23.17 0.68 -0.21
C GLY A 338 23.13 1.70 0.93
N GLY A 339 21.96 1.89 1.53
CA GLY A 339 21.75 2.92 2.55
C GLY A 339 22.48 2.65 3.87
N SER A 340 22.84 1.39 4.12
CA SER A 340 23.71 0.98 5.23
C SER A 340 25.16 1.44 5.10
N THR A 341 25.64 1.79 3.90
CA THR A 341 27.04 2.18 3.65
C THR A 341 27.16 3.60 3.10
N LEU A 342 26.28 3.99 2.18
CA LEU A 342 26.34 5.27 1.47
C LEU A 342 25.31 6.30 1.97
N GLY A 343 24.38 5.91 2.84
CA GLY A 343 23.25 6.76 3.23
C GLY A 343 22.31 7.03 2.04
N CYS A 344 21.67 8.20 1.99
CA CYS A 344 20.74 8.55 0.91
C CYS A 344 21.50 8.72 -0.43
N PRO A 345 21.12 8.03 -1.53
CA PRO A 345 21.79 8.10 -2.84
C PRO A 345 21.70 9.47 -3.51
N PHE A 346 20.90 10.39 -2.96
CA PHE A 346 20.71 11.76 -3.44
C PHE A 346 21.29 12.81 -2.48
N ALA A 347 22.06 12.40 -1.45
CA ALA A 347 22.68 13.33 -0.49
C ALA A 347 23.92 14.04 -1.05
N VAL A 348 24.61 13.43 -2.02
CA VAL A 348 25.79 14.00 -2.67
C VAL A 348 25.38 14.59 -4.02
N GLY A 349 25.17 15.91 -4.07
CA GLY A 349 24.80 16.63 -5.31
C GLY A 349 23.50 17.44 -5.24
N ARG A 350 23.19 18.06 -4.09
CA ARG A 350 22.23 19.17 -3.98
C ARG A 350 22.97 20.48 -3.74
#